data_AF-A0A183FM34-F1
#
_entry.id   AF-A0A183FM34-F1
#
_cell.length_a   1.000
_cell.length_b   1.000
_cell.length_c   1.000
_cell.angle_alpha   90.00
_cell.angle_beta   90.00
_cell.angle_gamma   90.00
#
_symmetry.space_group_name_H-M   'P 1'
#
loop_
_entity.id
_entity.type
_entity.pdbx_description
1 polymer ?
#
loop_
_entity_poly.entity_id
_entity_poly.type
_entity_poly.pdbx_seq_one_letter_code
_entity_poly.pdbx_strand_id
1 'polypeptide(L)'
;MCFKSTTSREIFQKMLIVEGFRTNQCCDLNMHAKVLCDLLDSIVSDLQQASKIVQARCMDIGGSHVNMNEKCCGCLWDQLGECLAEVITKVECVRSKRECVKAWIMLISYVVMRPPPRKSLTLAHLPTNTPPGMKGLVSVAELLSLG
;
A
#
# COMPACT_ATOMS: atom_id res chain seq x y z
N MET A 1 -15.30 2.76 2.36
CA MET A 1 -14.81 3.21 1.05
C MET A 1 -15.88 3.13 -0.06
N CYS A 2 -16.33 1.95 -0.51
CA CYS A 2 -17.24 1.80 -1.67
C CYS A 2 -18.65 2.44 -1.50
N PHE A 3 -19.12 2.64 -0.27
CA PHE A 3 -20.33 3.43 0.00
C PHE A 3 -20.11 4.93 -0.19
N LYS A 4 -18.89 5.43 0.09
CA LYS A 4 -18.52 6.85 0.05
C LYS A 4 -17.99 7.31 -1.32
N SER A 5 -17.45 6.39 -2.13
CA SER A 5 -16.79 6.68 -3.40
C SER A 5 -17.45 5.93 -4.54
N THR A 6 -18.07 6.66 -5.47
CA THR A 6 -18.68 6.13 -6.71
C THR A 6 -17.62 5.41 -7.55
N THR A 7 -16.45 6.03 -7.71
CA THR A 7 -15.30 5.45 -8.43
C THR A 7 -14.86 4.12 -7.83
N SER A 8 -14.73 4.02 -6.50
CA SER A 8 -14.38 2.76 -5.83
C SER A 8 -15.40 1.67 -6.12
N ARG A 9 -16.69 2.01 -6.02
CA ARG A 9 -17.79 1.07 -6.27
C ARG A 9 -17.80 0.58 -7.71
N GLU A 10 -17.63 1.48 -8.68
CA GLU A 10 -17.58 1.14 -10.10
C GLU A 10 -16.41 0.20 -10.45
N ILE A 11 -15.25 0.36 -9.79
CA ILE A 11 -14.09 -0.50 -10.01
C ILE A 11 -14.38 -1.93 -9.55
N PHE A 12 -14.92 -2.10 -8.34
CA PHE A 12 -15.28 -3.44 -7.85
C PHE A 12 -16.42 -4.05 -8.66
N GLN A 13 -17.39 -3.26 -9.13
CA GLN A 13 -18.44 -3.74 -10.03
C GLN A 13 -17.89 -4.20 -11.39
N LYS A 14 -16.96 -3.44 -11.99
CA LYS A 14 -16.29 -3.83 -13.23
C LYS A 14 -15.41 -5.07 -13.04
N MET A 15 -14.72 -5.17 -11.91
CA MET A 15 -13.89 -6.32 -11.57
C MET A 15 -14.74 -7.59 -11.43
N LEU A 16 -15.86 -7.53 -10.70
CA LEU A 16 -16.82 -8.64 -10.58
C LEU A 16 -17.29 -9.17 -11.94
N ILE A 17 -17.56 -8.27 -12.89
CA ILE A 17 -17.99 -8.64 -14.25
C ILE A 17 -16.82 -9.25 -15.02
N VAL A 18 -15.64 -8.63 -15.04
CA VAL A 18 -14.49 -9.04 -15.87
C VAL A 18 -13.80 -10.31 -15.38
N GLU A 19 -13.61 -10.46 -14.07
CA GLU A 19 -13.03 -11.67 -13.46
C GLU A 19 -13.94 -12.89 -13.63
N GLY A 20 -15.25 -12.69 -13.53
CA GLY A 20 -16.26 -13.73 -13.76
C GLY A 20 -16.15 -14.41 -15.14
N PHE A 21 -15.61 -13.71 -16.15
CA PHE A 21 -15.37 -14.28 -17.48
C PHE A 21 -13.99 -14.91 -17.68
N ARG A 22 -12.97 -14.56 -16.88
CA ARG A 22 -11.56 -14.93 -17.15
C ARG A 22 -11.02 -16.08 -16.34
N THR A 23 -11.41 -16.25 -15.08
CA THR A 23 -10.68 -17.13 -14.15
C THR A 23 -11.58 -18.09 -13.37
N ASN A 24 -12.91 -17.99 -13.49
CA ASN A 24 -13.87 -18.68 -12.61
C ASN A 24 -13.60 -18.44 -11.10
N GLN A 25 -12.79 -17.44 -10.78
CA GLN A 25 -12.50 -16.93 -9.45
C GLN A 25 -13.07 -15.51 -9.37
N CYS A 26 -13.68 -15.20 -8.24
CA CYS A 26 -14.33 -13.92 -8.01
C CYS A 26 -13.47 -13.14 -7.01
N CYS A 27 -12.58 -12.25 -7.49
CA CYS A 27 -11.97 -11.24 -6.63
C CYS A 27 -13.00 -10.16 -6.27
N ASP A 28 -13.90 -10.50 -5.34
CA ASP A 28 -14.90 -9.57 -4.83
C ASP A 28 -14.36 -8.68 -3.70
N LEU A 29 -15.21 -7.76 -3.25
CA LEU A 29 -14.89 -6.85 -2.15
C LEU A 29 -14.54 -7.59 -0.84
N ASN A 30 -15.12 -8.77 -0.60
CA ASN A 30 -14.84 -9.54 0.62
C ASN A 30 -13.45 -10.17 0.57
N MET A 31 -13.04 -10.67 -0.60
CA MET A 31 -11.69 -11.18 -0.80
C MET A 31 -10.65 -10.06 -0.62
N HIS A 32 -10.89 -8.87 -1.19
CA HIS A 32 -10.02 -7.71 -0.98
C HIS A 32 -9.94 -7.27 0.48
N ALA A 33 -11.07 -7.26 1.19
CA ALA A 33 -11.10 -6.95 2.62
C ALA A 33 -10.30 -7.97 3.42
N LYS A 34 -10.41 -9.26 3.09
CA LYS A 34 -9.65 -10.33 3.73
C LYS A 34 -8.15 -10.18 3.52
N VAL A 35 -7.70 -9.94 2.27
CA VAL A 35 -6.27 -9.71 1.97
C VAL A 35 -5.72 -8.52 2.74
N LEU A 36 -6.49 -7.44 2.89
CA LEU A 36 -6.09 -6.27 3.69
C LEU A 36 -6.00 -6.60 5.19
N CYS A 37 -6.97 -7.33 5.74
CA CYS A 37 -6.93 -7.80 7.12
C CYS A 37 -5.73 -8.72 7.37
N ASP A 38 -5.51 -9.72 6.51
CA ASP A 38 -4.40 -10.67 6.62
C ASP A 38 -3.04 -9.94 6.55
N LEU A 39 -2.92 -8.88 5.75
CA LEU A 39 -1.73 -8.04 5.71
C LEU A 39 -1.51 -7.33 7.05
N LEU A 40 -2.54 -6.65 7.58
CA LEU A 40 -2.44 -5.93 8.85
C LEU A 40 -2.15 -6.89 10.01
N ASP A 41 -2.82 -8.03 10.06
CA ASP A 41 -2.62 -9.06 11.08
C ASP A 41 -1.21 -9.62 11.01
N SER A 42 -0.68 -9.87 9.80
CA SER A 42 0.70 -10.32 9.61
C SER A 42 1.72 -9.29 10.07
N ILE A 43 1.43 -7.98 9.96
CA ILE A 43 2.32 -6.92 10.45
C ILE A 43 2.30 -6.85 11.97
N VAL A 44 1.10 -6.87 12.55
CA VAL A 44 0.91 -6.71 14.00
C VAL A 44 1.32 -7.96 14.78
N SER A 45 1.18 -9.14 14.19
CA SER A 45 1.55 -10.42 14.83
C SER A 45 3.05 -10.61 14.98
N ASP A 46 3.84 -9.96 14.12
CA ASP A 46 5.30 -9.98 14.20
C ASP A 46 5.90 -8.62 13.82
N LEU A 47 5.91 -7.71 14.79
CA LEU A 47 6.53 -6.38 14.62
C LEU A 47 8.07 -6.44 14.54
N GLN A 48 8.68 -7.58 14.91
CA GLN A 48 10.13 -7.78 14.84
C GLN A 48 10.54 -8.40 13.50
N GLN A 49 9.59 -8.82 12.65
CA GLN A 49 9.89 -9.30 11.32
C GLN A 49 10.69 -8.27 10.54
N ALA A 50 11.63 -8.75 9.72
CA ALA A 50 12.40 -7.87 8.86
C ALA A 50 11.45 -7.00 8.04
N SER A 51 11.62 -5.67 8.12
CA SER A 51 10.80 -4.68 7.41
C SER A 51 10.70 -4.99 5.90
N LYS A 52 11.75 -5.58 5.33
CA LYS A 52 11.81 -6.11 3.96
C LYS A 52 10.68 -7.10 3.62
N ILE A 53 10.23 -7.94 4.55
CA ILE A 53 9.17 -8.94 4.30
C ILE A 53 7.83 -8.23 4.09
N VAL A 54 7.50 -7.30 4.98
CA VAL A 54 6.28 -6.50 4.87
C VAL A 54 6.34 -5.62 3.63
N GLN A 55 7.49 -4.99 3.38
CA GLN A 55 7.72 -4.18 2.20
C GLN A 55 7.52 -4.99 0.91
N ALA A 56 8.06 -6.20 0.83
CA ALA A 56 7.88 -7.08 -0.32
C ALA A 56 6.40 -7.40 -0.57
N ARG A 57 5.63 -7.70 0.49
CA ARG A 57 4.18 -7.91 0.37
C ARG A 57 3.43 -6.67 -0.09
N CYS A 58 3.74 -5.50 0.47
CA CYS A 58 3.16 -4.24 0.01
C CYS A 58 3.51 -3.99 -1.48
N MET A 59 4.74 -4.30 -1.90
CA MET A 59 5.18 -4.22 -3.30
C MET A 59 4.45 -5.19 -4.23
N ASP A 60 4.20 -6.42 -3.79
CA ASP A 60 3.43 -7.40 -4.56
C ASP A 60 1.99 -6.91 -4.76
N ILE A 61 1.33 -6.47 -3.68
CA ILE A 61 -0.03 -5.92 -3.73
C ILE A 61 -0.09 -4.69 -4.63
N GLY A 62 0.81 -3.72 -4.46
CA GLY A 62 0.85 -2.53 -5.31
C GLY A 62 1.12 -2.87 -6.78
N GLY A 63 1.98 -3.86 -7.03
CA GLY A 63 2.26 -4.40 -8.36
C GLY A 63 1.02 -4.98 -9.04
N SER A 64 0.17 -5.70 -8.31
CA SER A 64 -1.12 -6.20 -8.84
C SER A 64 -2.09 -5.09 -9.23
N HIS A 65 -1.92 -3.87 -8.70
CA HIS A 65 -2.79 -2.71 -8.97
C HIS A 65 -2.17 -1.72 -9.97
N VAL A 66 -0.97 -1.98 -10.51
CA VAL A 66 -0.25 -1.05 -11.41
C VAL A 66 -0.98 -0.79 -12.73
N ASN A 67 -1.75 -1.78 -13.20
CA ASN A 67 -2.50 -1.69 -14.45
C ASN A 67 -3.89 -1.05 -14.27
N MET A 68 -4.25 -0.65 -13.05
CA MET A 68 -5.44 0.17 -12.84
C MET A 68 -5.23 1.55 -13.44
N ASN A 69 -6.28 2.11 -14.03
CA ASN A 69 -6.27 3.43 -14.66
C ASN A 69 -5.48 4.45 -13.81
N GLU A 70 -4.46 5.11 -14.40
CA GLU A 70 -3.53 6.01 -13.70
C GLU A 70 -4.25 7.12 -12.93
N LYS A 71 -5.41 7.57 -13.44
CA LYS A 71 -6.26 8.59 -12.80
C LYS A 71 -6.90 8.12 -11.49
N CYS A 72 -7.02 6.81 -11.30
CA CYS A 72 -7.64 6.18 -10.13
C CYS A 72 -6.59 5.75 -9.10
N CYS A 73 -5.36 5.46 -9.54
CA CYS A 73 -4.38 4.77 -8.71
C CYS A 73 -3.83 5.63 -7.56
N GLY A 74 -3.84 6.98 -7.61
CA GLY A 74 -3.42 7.80 -6.47
C GLY A 74 -4.51 7.97 -5.42
N CYS A 75 -5.62 8.55 -5.85
CA CYS A 75 -6.70 8.94 -4.96
C CYS A 75 -7.40 7.77 -4.27
N LEU A 76 -7.34 6.55 -4.82
CA LEU A 76 -7.94 5.38 -4.17
C LEU A 76 -7.12 4.86 -2.99
N TRP A 77 -5.79 4.90 -3.07
CA TRP A 77 -4.93 4.59 -1.93
C TRP A 77 -5.15 5.60 -0.81
N ASP A 78 -5.18 6.90 -1.15
CA ASP A 78 -5.45 7.96 -0.17
C ASP A 78 -6.83 7.77 0.50
N GLN A 79 -7.89 7.52 -0.29
CA GLN A 79 -9.24 7.22 0.23
C GLN A 79 -9.28 5.97 1.10
N LEU A 80 -8.48 4.95 0.78
CA LEU A 80 -8.34 3.76 1.61
C LEU A 80 -7.70 4.10 2.95
N GLY A 81 -6.61 4.87 2.94
CA GLY A 81 -5.92 5.34 4.15
C GLY A 81 -6.84 6.18 5.05
N GLU A 82 -7.59 7.11 4.48
CA GLU A 82 -8.60 7.90 5.20
C GLU A 82 -9.70 7.02 5.81
N CYS A 83 -10.23 6.06 5.05
CA CYS A 83 -11.25 5.13 5.55
C CYS A 83 -10.71 4.27 6.70
N LEU A 84 -9.48 3.76 6.59
CA LEU A 84 -8.85 2.97 7.64
C LEU A 84 -8.61 3.81 8.89
N ALA A 85 -8.09 5.04 8.73
CA ALA A 85 -7.87 5.97 9.83
C ALA A 85 -9.20 6.29 10.56
N GLU A 86 -10.28 6.52 9.82
CA GLU A 86 -11.60 6.78 10.39
C GLU A 86 -12.13 5.57 11.17
N VAL A 87 -11.97 4.35 10.65
CA VAL A 87 -12.45 3.13 11.32
C VAL A 87 -11.63 2.85 12.57
N ILE A 88 -10.29 2.92 12.48
CA ILE A 88 -9.42 2.58 13.61
C ILE A 88 -9.56 3.57 14.76
N THR A 89 -9.80 4.85 14.46
CA THR A 89 -10.02 5.90 15.48
C THR A 89 -11.38 5.82 16.16
N LYS A 90 -12.32 5.00 15.66
CA LYS A 90 -13.58 4.68 16.36
C LYS A 90 -13.40 3.57 17.39
N VAL A 91 -12.33 2.79 17.31
CA VAL A 91 -12.06 1.68 18.24
C VAL A 91 -11.60 2.23 19.60
N GLU A 92 -12.29 1.85 20.67
CA GLU A 92 -12.06 2.40 22.02
C GLU A 92 -10.62 2.19 22.53
N CYS A 93 -10.09 0.98 22.39
CA CYS A 93 -8.74 0.65 22.85
C CYS A 93 -7.64 1.43 22.09
N VAL A 94 -7.94 1.88 20.87
CA VAL A 94 -7.04 2.72 20.06
C VAL A 94 -7.20 4.19 20.44
N ARG A 95 -8.43 4.72 20.39
CA ARG A 95 -8.70 6.16 20.56
C ARG A 95 -8.45 6.67 21.98
N SER A 96 -8.51 5.79 22.97
CA SER A 96 -8.23 6.13 24.38
C SER A 96 -6.75 6.44 24.64
N LYS A 97 -5.84 6.06 23.72
CA LYS A 97 -4.38 6.21 23.90
C LYS A 97 -3.77 6.94 22.72
N ARG A 98 -3.22 8.14 22.97
CA ARG A 98 -2.59 8.98 21.93
C ARG A 98 -1.51 8.23 21.12
N GLU A 99 -0.67 7.48 21.80
CA GLU A 99 0.42 6.73 21.15
C GLU A 99 -0.10 5.55 20.34
N CYS A 100 -1.22 4.91 20.74
CA CYS A 100 -1.86 3.89 19.92
C CYS A 100 -2.43 4.49 18.64
N VAL A 101 -3.10 5.64 18.72
CA VAL A 101 -3.57 6.35 17.51
C VAL A 101 -2.40 6.64 16.57
N LYS A 102 -1.30 7.23 17.08
CA LYS A 102 -0.11 7.50 16.25
C LYS A 102 0.45 6.24 15.60
N ALA A 103 0.62 5.16 16.36
CA ALA A 103 1.14 3.89 15.85
C ALA A 103 0.27 3.35 14.71
N TRP A 104 -1.06 3.35 14.88
CA TRP A 104 -1.99 2.92 13.85
C TRP A 104 -1.97 3.83 12.61
N ILE A 105 -1.90 5.14 12.78
CA ILE A 105 -1.79 6.07 11.64
C ILE A 105 -0.48 5.84 10.88
N MET A 106 0.65 5.67 11.57
CA MET A 106 1.92 5.36 10.90
C MET A 106 1.86 4.02 10.15
N LEU A 107 1.26 2.99 10.74
CA LEU A 107 1.09 1.69 10.09
C LEU A 107 0.21 1.79 8.85
N ILE A 108 -0.93 2.48 8.94
CA ILE A 108 -1.82 2.73 7.80
C ILE A 108 -1.08 3.49 6.71
N SER A 109 -0.35 4.55 7.05
CA SER A 109 0.47 5.29 6.09
C SER A 109 1.51 4.38 5.42
N TYR A 110 2.14 3.48 6.16
CA TYR A 110 3.12 2.54 5.61
C TYR A 110 2.49 1.54 4.62
N VAL A 111 1.32 0.99 4.94
CA VAL A 111 0.61 0.03 4.08
C VAL A 111 0.05 0.71 2.81
N VAL A 112 -0.45 1.93 2.96
CA VAL A 112 -1.05 2.72 1.87
C VAL A 112 0.02 3.44 1.04
N MET A 113 1.25 3.57 1.55
CA MET A 113 2.36 4.15 0.81
C MET A 113 2.59 3.34 -0.46
N ARG A 114 2.35 3.99 -1.60
CA ARG A 114 2.54 3.40 -2.92
C ARG A 114 3.97 2.84 -3.01
N PRO A 115 4.14 1.53 -3.23
CA PRO A 115 5.43 1.00 -3.58
C PRO A 115 5.80 1.55 -4.96
N PRO A 116 7.01 2.09 -5.17
CA PRO A 116 7.42 2.49 -6.51
C PRO A 116 7.26 1.29 -7.44
N PRO A 117 6.81 1.49 -8.69
CA PRO A 117 6.78 0.40 -9.65
C PRO A 117 8.16 -0.23 -9.66
N ARG A 118 8.25 -1.57 -9.70
CA ARG A 118 9.50 -2.28 -9.97
C ARG A 118 9.99 -1.82 -11.35
N LYS A 119 10.63 -0.66 -11.42
CA LYS A 119 11.64 -0.43 -12.44
C LYS A 119 12.68 -1.47 -12.11
N SER A 120 12.68 -2.50 -12.95
CA SER A 120 13.77 -3.45 -13.06
C SER A 120 15.08 -2.75 -12.69
N LEU A 121 15.81 -3.31 -11.74
CA LEU A 121 17.20 -2.96 -11.41
C LEU A 121 18.15 -3.20 -12.61
N THR A 122 17.64 -3.21 -13.84
CA THR A 122 18.41 -3.14 -15.07
C THR A 122 18.69 -1.67 -15.38
N LEU A 123 19.87 -1.24 -14.96
CA LEU A 123 20.66 -0.18 -15.59
C LEU A 123 19.99 1.21 -15.62
N ALA A 124 19.93 1.87 -14.47
CA ALA A 124 19.98 3.33 -14.50
C ALA A 124 21.38 3.74 -15.00
N HIS A 125 21.51 3.96 -16.31
CA HIS A 125 22.63 4.73 -16.86
C HIS A 125 22.57 6.11 -16.19
N LEU A 126 23.46 6.35 -15.22
CA LEU A 126 23.62 7.65 -14.57
C LEU A 126 23.99 8.69 -15.64
N PRO A 127 23.30 9.84 -15.73
CA PRO A 127 23.95 11.01 -16.31
C PRO A 127 25.07 11.44 -15.37
N THR A 128 26.30 11.45 -15.87
CA THR A 128 27.58 11.65 -15.15
C THR A 128 27.79 13.05 -14.56
N ASN A 129 26.74 13.85 -14.35
CA ASN A 129 26.88 15.21 -13.83
C ASN A 129 25.85 15.51 -12.74
N THR A 130 26.16 15.13 -11.50
CA THR A 130 25.44 15.61 -10.30
C THR A 130 26.35 16.54 -9.49
N PRO A 131 25.91 17.78 -9.18
CA PRO A 131 26.70 18.75 -8.43
C PRO A 131 27.00 18.31 -6.99
N PRO A 132 28.06 18.83 -6.36
CA PRO A 132 28.68 18.28 -5.15
C PRO A 132 27.81 18.27 -3.87
N GLY A 133 26.58 18.80 -3.90
CA GLY A 133 25.67 18.85 -2.76
C GLY A 133 24.70 17.67 -2.60
N MET A 134 24.59 16.76 -3.58
CA MET A 134 23.59 15.65 -3.54
C MET A 134 24.15 14.29 -3.10
N LYS A 135 25.41 14.21 -2.69
CA LYS A 135 26.03 12.93 -2.28
C LYS A 135 25.40 12.30 -1.03
N GLY A 136 24.78 13.11 -0.15
CA GLY A 136 24.14 12.64 1.07
C GLY A 136 22.82 11.88 0.84
N LEU A 137 22.06 12.22 -0.20
CA LEU A 137 20.77 11.56 -0.49
C LEU A 137 20.95 10.19 -1.14
N VAL A 138 22.06 9.98 -1.86
CA VAL A 138 22.40 8.68 -2.47
C VAL A 138 22.71 7.63 -1.40
N SER A 139 23.39 8.02 -0.32
CA SER A 139 23.75 7.10 0.77
C SER A 139 22.54 6.55 1.53
N VAL A 140 21.46 7.33 1.67
CA VAL A 140 20.22 6.87 2.32
C VAL A 140 19.51 5.81 1.46
N ALA A 141 19.54 5.95 0.13
CA ALA A 141 18.97 4.95 -0.78
C ALA A 141 19.77 3.64 -0.81
N GLU A 142 21.10 3.71 -0.66
CA GLU A 142 21.96 2.52 -0.54
C GLU A 142 21.76 1.79 0.79
N LEU A 143 21.62 2.52 1.90
CA LEU A 143 21.34 1.94 3.22
C LEU A 143 19.99 1.21 3.27
N LEU A 144 18.97 1.74 2.59
CA LEU A 144 17.65 1.08 2.49
C LEU A 144 17.65 -0.15 1.57
N SER A 145 18.70 -0.33 0.76
CA SER A 145 18.83 -1.49 -0.14
C SER A 145 19.56 -2.67 0.52
N LEU A 146 20.31 -2.43 1.62
CA LEU A 146 21.11 -3.44 2.31
C LEU A 146 20.44 -4.02 3.58
N GLY A 147 19.47 -3.33 4.20
CA GLY A 147 18.86 -3.74 5.48
C GLY A 147 17.63 -4.61 5.36
#